data_AF-A0A527ZJE7-F1
#
_entry.id   AF-A0A527ZJE7-F1
#
_cell.length_a   1.000
_cell.length_b   1.000
_cell.length_c   1.000
_cell.angle_alpha   90.00
_cell.angle_beta   90.00
_cell.angle_gamma   90.00
#
_symmetry.space_group_name_H-M   'P 1'
#
loop_
_entity.id
_entity.type
_entity.pdbx_description
1 polymer ?
#
loop_
_entity_poly.entity_id
_entity_poly.type
_entity_poly.pdbx_seq_one_letter_code
_entity_poly.pdbx_strand_id
1 'polypeptide(L)'
;MAAHPRSIGQYLFPIGSLGLAALIHFGAASIEHSPLSIKILALIVVAVFIFATVFVVLHHAEAAALRLGEPYGTLLLTFSVTAIEASVIVSMMLHGENNPT
;
A
#
# COMPACT_ATOMS: atom_id res chain seq x y z
N MET A 1 32.88 -6.17 -7.59
CA MET A 1 31.71 -5.35 -7.22
C MET A 1 30.62 -5.60 -8.25
N ALA A 2 29.76 -6.60 -8.03
CA ALA A 2 28.69 -6.94 -8.96
C ALA A 2 27.52 -5.98 -8.73
N ALA A 3 27.13 -5.24 -9.76
CA ALA A 3 25.94 -4.39 -9.73
C ALA A 3 24.70 -5.30 -9.65
N HIS A 4 24.13 -5.43 -8.44
CA HIS A 4 22.83 -6.06 -8.26
C HIS A 4 21.81 -5.25 -9.08
N PRO A 5 21.10 -5.82 -10.06
CA PRO A 5 20.06 -5.09 -10.76
C PRO A 5 19.06 -4.66 -9.69
N ARG A 6 18.91 -3.35 -9.48
CA ARG A 6 17.86 -2.82 -8.62
C ARG A 6 16.57 -3.22 -9.30
N SER A 7 15.87 -4.19 -8.74
CA SER A 7 14.63 -4.72 -9.31
C SER A 7 13.66 -3.57 -9.45
N ILE A 8 13.52 -3.06 -10.68
CA ILE A 8 12.70 -1.91 -11.03
C ILE A 8 11.24 -2.15 -10.63
N GLY A 9 10.86 -3.44 -10.50
CA GLY A 9 9.60 -3.90 -9.94
C GLY A 9 9.29 -3.35 -8.55
N GLN A 10 10.29 -3.16 -7.68
CA GLN A 10 10.06 -2.65 -6.31
C GLN A 10 9.49 -1.23 -6.30
N TYR A 11 9.89 -0.35 -7.24
CA TYR A 11 9.30 0.99 -7.33
C TYR A 11 8.01 1.02 -8.14
N LEU A 12 7.82 0.06 -9.05
CA LEU A 12 6.61 -0.04 -9.86
C LEU A 12 5.36 -0.39 -9.04
N PHE A 13 5.47 -1.19 -7.98
CA PHE A 13 4.30 -1.57 -7.18
C PHE A 13 3.63 -0.39 -6.45
N PRO A 14 4.35 0.44 -5.67
CA PRO A 14 3.74 1.60 -5.01
C PRO A 14 3.22 2.64 -6.01
N ILE A 15 3.99 2.92 -7.07
CA ILE A 15 3.59 3.87 -8.12
C ILE A 15 2.37 3.35 -8.88
N GLY A 16 2.36 2.05 -9.19
CA GLY A 16 1.24 1.38 -9.84
C GLY A 16 -0.02 1.37 -8.98
N SER A 17 0.10 1.13 -7.67
CA SER A 17 -1.00 1.23 -6.70
C SER A 17 -1.59 2.64 -6.68
N LEU A 18 -0.74 3.67 -6.67
CA LEU A 18 -1.17 5.07 -6.68
C LEU A 18 -1.85 5.45 -8.01
N GLY A 19 -1.31 4.98 -9.13
CA GLY A 19 -1.92 5.14 -10.45
C GLY A 19 -3.26 4.41 -10.59
N LEU A 20 -3.37 3.19 -10.04
CA LEU A 20 -4.62 2.43 -10.00
C LEU A 20 -5.67 3.15 -9.15
N ALA A 21 -5.30 3.67 -7.98
CA ALA A 21 -6.19 4.45 -7.13
C ALA A 21 -6.70 5.71 -7.83
N ALA A 22 -5.81 6.45 -8.51
CA ALA A 22 -6.21 7.60 -9.32
C ALA A 22 -7.16 7.19 -10.44
N LEU A 23 -6.85 6.13 -11.19
CA LEU A 23 -7.70 5.63 -12.28
C LEU A 23 -9.10 5.26 -11.78
N ILE A 24 -9.21 4.56 -10.65
CA ILE A 24 -10.49 4.19 -10.05
C ILE A 24 -11.22 5.45 -9.57
N HIS A 25 -10.54 6.42 -8.97
CA HIS A 25 -11.15 7.65 -8.50
C HIS A 25 -11.75 8.48 -9.66
N PHE A 26 -11.00 8.66 -10.75
CA PHE A 26 -11.50 9.37 -11.93
C PHE A 26 -12.53 8.55 -12.73
N GLY A 27 -12.44 7.22 -12.69
CA GLY A 27 -13.36 6.30 -13.36
C GLY A 27 -14.53 5.79 -12.51
N ALA A 28 -14.70 6.30 -11.29
CA ALA A 28 -15.61 5.74 -10.29
C ALA A 28 -17.05 5.66 -10.78
N ALA A 29 -17.53 6.72 -11.45
CA ALA A 29 -18.87 6.79 -12.03
C ALA A 29 -19.15 5.65 -13.04
N SER A 30 -18.13 5.19 -13.77
CA SER A 30 -18.23 4.08 -14.72
C SER A 30 -18.29 2.71 -14.03
N ILE A 31 -17.61 2.55 -12.90
CA ILE A 31 -17.62 1.30 -12.12
C ILE A 31 -18.92 1.17 -11.32
N GLU A 32 -19.52 2.26 -10.88
CA GLU A 32 -20.80 2.24 -10.15
C GLU A 32 -21.94 1.61 -10.96
N HIS A 33 -21.99 1.85 -12.27
CA HIS A 33 -22.97 1.28 -13.19
C HIS A 33 -22.57 -0.10 -13.75
N SER A 34 -21.39 -0.61 -13.38
CA SER A 34 -20.88 -1.90 -13.84
C SER A 34 -21.52 -3.09 -13.08
N PRO A 35 -21.59 -4.28 -13.70
CA PRO A 35 -22.10 -5.48 -13.04
C PRO A 35 -21.24 -5.86 -11.82
N LEU A 36 -21.85 -6.59 -10.88
CA LEU A 36 -21.23 -6.98 -9.60
C LEU A 36 -19.88 -7.70 -9.78
N SER A 37 -19.75 -8.53 -10.82
CA SER A 37 -18.51 -9.25 -11.14
C SER A 37 -17.32 -8.31 -11.37
N ILE A 38 -17.53 -7.19 -12.07
CA ILE A 38 -16.49 -6.20 -12.33
C ILE A 38 -16.11 -5.47 -11.05
N LYS A 39 -17.08 -5.14 -10.20
CA LYS A 39 -16.82 -4.52 -8.89
C LYS A 39 -15.98 -5.42 -7.99
N ILE A 40 -16.32 -6.71 -7.92
CA ILE A 40 -15.56 -7.70 -7.15
C ILE A 40 -14.14 -7.85 -7.70
N LEU A 41 -13.99 -7.94 -9.04
CA LEU A 41 -12.68 -8.03 -9.66
C LEU A 41 -11.83 -6.79 -9.34
N ALA A 42 -12.40 -5.59 -9.45
CA ALA A 42 -11.71 -4.35 -9.11
C ALA A 42 -11.27 -4.33 -7.64
N LEU A 43 -12.13 -4.75 -6.71
CA LEU A 43 -11.80 -4.86 -5.29
C LEU A 43 -10.63 -5.82 -5.04
N ILE A 44 -10.66 -7.00 -5.66
CA ILE A 44 -9.58 -7.99 -5.54
C ILE A 44 -8.26 -7.42 -6.07
N VAL A 45 -8.28 -6.75 -7.22
CA VAL A 45 -7.08 -6.13 -7.81
C VAL A 45 -6.52 -5.07 -6.87
N VAL A 46 -7.36 -4.17 -6.35
CA VAL A 46 -6.93 -3.14 -5.38
C VAL A 46 -6.33 -3.78 -4.13
N ALA A 47 -6.99 -4.80 -3.56
CA ALA A 47 -6.50 -5.48 -2.37
C ALA A 47 -5.10 -6.08 -2.60
N VAL A 48 -4.90 -6.80 -3.71
CA VAL A 48 -3.60 -7.39 -4.06
C VAL A 48 -2.52 -6.32 -4.21
N PHE A 49 -2.81 -5.19 -4.87
CA PHE A 49 -1.86 -4.10 -5.03
C PHE A 49 -1.48 -3.43 -3.70
N ILE A 50 -2.44 -3.20 -2.81
CA ILE A 50 -2.18 -2.65 -1.47
C ILE A 50 -1.32 -3.61 -0.66
N PHE A 51 -1.68 -4.90 -0.62
CA PHE A 51 -0.87 -5.90 0.10
C PHE A 51 0.56 -5.97 -0.43
N ALA A 52 0.75 -6.03 -1.75
CA ALA A 52 2.08 -6.00 -2.36
C ALA A 52 2.86 -4.73 -2.00
N THR A 53 2.19 -3.57 -1.97
CA THR A 53 2.82 -2.30 -1.61
C THR A 53 3.32 -2.29 -0.17
N VAL A 54 2.56 -2.85 0.78
CA VAL A 54 2.99 -2.94 2.19
C VAL A 54 4.31 -3.72 2.31
N PHE A 55 4.40 -4.90 1.70
CA PHE A 55 5.64 -5.71 1.76
C PHE A 55 6.83 -5.01 1.10
N VAL A 56 6.62 -4.34 -0.02
CA VAL A 56 7.66 -3.56 -0.71
C VAL A 56 8.19 -2.44 0.18
N VAL A 57 7.30 -1.69 0.84
CA VAL A 57 7.67 -0.63 1.78
C VAL A 57 8.47 -1.19 2.95
N LEU A 58 8.04 -2.31 3.54
CA LEU A 58 8.74 -2.97 4.64
C LEU A 58 10.15 -3.42 4.23
N HIS A 59 10.31 -3.99 3.04
CA HIS A 59 11.62 -4.39 2.54
C HIS A 59 12.57 -3.19 2.38
N HIS A 60 12.05 -2.03 1.99
CA HIS A 60 12.83 -0.81 1.94
C HIS A 60 13.19 -0.29 3.34
N ALA A 61 12.25 -0.38 4.29
CA ALA A 61 12.48 -0.02 5.68
C ALA A 61 13.55 -0.90 6.32
N GLU A 62 13.57 -2.21 6.05
CA GLU A 62 14.64 -3.13 6.46
C GLU A 62 15.98 -2.74 5.86
N ALA A 63 16.03 -2.49 4.54
CA ALA A 63 17.27 -2.07 3.89
C ALA A 63 17.80 -0.74 4.45
N ALA A 64 16.91 0.18 4.83
CA ALA A 64 17.28 1.43 5.50
C ALA A 64 17.72 1.18 6.95
N ALA A 65 17.03 0.33 7.71
CA ALA A 65 17.35 0.01 9.09
C ALA A 65 18.74 -0.63 9.23
N LEU A 66 19.09 -1.55 8.32
CA LEU A 66 20.42 -2.16 8.26
C LEU A 66 21.54 -1.12 8.04
N ARG A 67 21.24 -0.06 7.28
CA ARG A 67 22.20 1.04 7.04
C ARG A 67 22.36 1.95 8.25
N LEU A 68 21.29 2.12 9.05
CA LEU A 68 21.34 2.91 10.27
C LEU A 68 22.06 2.17 11.42
N GLY A 69 21.99 0.83 11.44
CA GLY A 69 22.56 0.02 12.52
C GLY A 69 21.80 0.22 13.84
N GLU A 70 22.20 -0.51 14.88
CA GLU A 70 21.53 -0.41 16.18
C GLU A 70 22.04 0.80 16.98
N PRO A 71 21.16 1.54 17.69
CA PRO A 71 19.74 1.24 17.98
C PRO A 71 18.72 1.81 16.97
N TYR A 72 19.17 2.68 16.07
CA TYR A 72 18.27 3.46 15.21
C TYR A 72 17.54 2.63 14.15
N GLY A 73 18.15 1.56 13.67
CA GLY A 73 17.53 0.61 12.73
C GLY A 73 16.28 -0.03 13.33
N THR A 74 16.35 -0.48 14.58
CA THR A 74 15.19 -1.03 15.29
C THR A 74 14.08 0.00 15.41
N LEU A 75 14.40 1.22 15.86
CA LEU A 75 13.41 2.30 15.97
C LEU A 75 12.77 2.65 14.62
N LEU A 76 13.55 2.65 13.53
CA LEU A 76 13.05 2.89 12.18
C LEU A 76 12.06 1.80 11.74
N LEU A 77 12.38 0.53 12.00
CA LEU A 77 11.48 -0.58 11.68
C LEU A 77 10.18 -0.50 12.47
N THR A 78 10.27 -0.27 13.79
CA THR A 78 9.09 -0.13 14.65
C THR A 78 8.24 1.05 14.17
N PHE A 79 8.87 2.20 13.91
CA PHE A 79 8.19 3.37 13.37
C PHE A 79 7.49 3.07 12.03
N SER A 80 8.17 2.40 11.10
CA SER A 80 7.61 2.05 9.79
C SER A 80 6.36 1.17 9.90
N VAL A 81 6.39 0.14 10.76
CA VAL A 81 5.23 -0.73 10.99
C VAL A 81 4.10 0.05 11.65
N THR A 82 4.39 0.85 12.68
CA THR A 82 3.36 1.66 13.37
C THR A 82 2.72 2.70 12.44
N ALA A 83 3.49 3.29 11.51
CA ALA A 83 2.95 4.21 10.51
C ALA A 83 1.98 3.50 9.55
N ILE A 84 2.28 2.27 9.15
CA ILE A 84 1.37 1.44 8.34
C ILE A 84 0.09 1.15 9.13
N GLU A 85 0.20 0.69 10.38
CA GLU A 85 -0.96 0.44 11.24
C GLU A 85 -1.83 1.69 11.44
N ALA A 86 -1.21 2.83 11.74
CA ALA A 86 -1.91 4.11 11.89
C ALA A 86 -2.64 4.52 10.60
N SER A 87 -2.03 4.30 9.43
CA SER A 87 -2.67 4.59 8.14
C SER A 87 -3.91 3.73 7.87
N VAL A 88 -3.86 2.44 8.24
CA VAL A 88 -5.01 1.52 8.10
C VAL A 88 -6.13 1.93 9.05
N ILE A 89 -5.79 2.25 10.31
CA ILE A 89 -6.77 2.73 11.30
C ILE A 89 -7.43 4.02 10.81
N VAL A 90 -6.66 5.01 10.35
CA VAL A 90 -7.21 6.26 9.82
C VAL A 90 -8.07 6.01 8.59
N SER A 91 -7.65 5.11 7.69
CA SER A 91 -8.46 4.71 6.53
C SER A 91 -9.81 4.12 6.96
N MET A 92 -9.82 3.25 7.97
CA MET A 92 -11.06 2.69 8.52
C MET A 92 -11.92 3.76 9.21
N MET A 93 -11.32 4.70 9.93
CA MET A 93 -12.05 5.80 10.58
C MET A 93 -12.71 6.75 9.57
N LEU A 94 -12.04 7.02 8.44
CA LEU A 94 -12.58 7.88 7.39
C LEU A 94 -13.71 7.22 6.58
N HIS A 95 -13.73 5.88 6.51
CA HIS A 95 -14.71 5.12 5.73
C HIS A 95 -15.72 4.33 6.60
N GLY A 96 -15.61 4.44 7.93
CA GLY A 96 -16.54 3.79 8.86
C GLY A 96 -17.83 4.59 8.94
N GLU A 97 -18.95 3.99 8.50
CA GLU A 97 -20.26 4.60 8.71
C GLU A 97 -20.58 4.66 10.21
N ASN A 98 -21.04 5.83 10.66
CA ASN A 98 -21.72 5.95 11.95
C ASN A 98 -23.12 5.37 11.74
N ASN A 99 -23.34 4.12 12.14
CA ASN A 99 -24.65 3.47 12.09
C ASN A 99 -25.29 3.48 13.49
N PRO A 100 -25.94 4.59 13.93
CA PRO A 100 -26.73 4.60 15.14
C PRO A 100 -28.10 3.95 14.86
N THR A 101 -28.14 2.64 14.83
CA THR A 101 -29.38 1.84 14.89
C THR A 101 -29.22 0.69 15.85
#